data_AF-A0A815DF06-F1
#
_entry.id   AF-A0A815DF06-F1
#
_cell.length_a   1.000
_cell.length_b   1.000
_cell.length_c   1.000
_cell.angle_alpha   90.00
_cell.angle_beta   90.00
_cell.angle_gamma   90.00
#
_symmetry.space_group_name_H-M   'P 1'
#
loop_
_entity.id
_entity.type
_entity.pdbx_description
1 polymer ?
#
loop_
_entity_poly.entity_id
_entity_poly.type
_entity_poly.pdbx_seq_one_letter_code
_entity_poly.pdbx_strand_id
1 'polypeptide(L)'
;MDFAGNFKHSWAGQGITLLEISVRTHDNNIYYDLSVIDGFNVLMKVYVPDGTYIKALHSRAPDAYLYPTDDSKIHGTSNDGKFVVVFER
;
A
#
# COMPACT_ATOMS: atom_id res chain seq x y z
N MET A 1 -10.07 4.36 -11.67
CA MET A 1 -10.65 3.07 -11.25
C MET A 1 -10.04 2.80 -9.90
N ASP A 2 -10.89 2.80 -8.88
CA ASP A 2 -10.54 2.59 -7.48
C ASP A 2 -10.86 1.12 -7.16
N PHE A 3 -9.92 0.37 -6.60
CA PHE A 3 -10.22 -0.98 -6.14
C PHE A 3 -11.00 -0.83 -4.82
N ALA A 4 -12.32 -0.80 -4.91
CA ALA A 4 -13.22 -0.79 -3.76
C ALA A 4 -13.24 -2.14 -3.02
N GLY A 5 -12.07 -2.67 -2.66
CA GLY A 5 -11.92 -3.64 -1.59
C GLY A 5 -11.98 -2.91 -0.27
N ASN A 6 -13.18 -2.71 0.27
CA ASN A 6 -13.38 -2.11 1.58
C ASN A 6 -12.85 -3.06 2.67
N PHE A 7 -11.55 -3.00 2.96
CA PHE A 7 -10.94 -3.56 4.17
C PHE A 7 -10.92 -2.54 5.33
N LYS A 8 -11.73 -1.47 5.25
CA LYS A 8 -11.78 -0.37 6.23
C LYS A 8 -12.39 -0.74 7.58
N HIS A 9 -12.65 -2.02 7.81
CA HIS A 9 -12.98 -2.53 9.12
C HIS A 9 -11.83 -3.43 9.58
N SER A 10 -11.03 -2.89 10.49
CA SER A 10 -10.20 -3.64 11.43
C SER A 10 -10.79 -5.02 11.72
N TRP A 11 -10.11 -6.10 11.34
CA TRP A 11 -10.52 -7.45 11.72
C TRP A 11 -10.46 -7.53 13.25
N ALA A 12 -11.60 -7.73 13.91
CA ALA A 12 -11.72 -7.79 15.37
C ALA A 12 -11.17 -6.54 16.13
N GLY A 13 -11.23 -5.34 15.53
CA GLY A 13 -10.77 -4.10 16.18
C GLY A 13 -9.25 -3.91 16.20
N GLN A 14 -8.48 -4.77 15.50
CA GLN A 14 -7.05 -4.58 15.31
C GLN A 14 -6.77 -3.73 14.07
N GLY A 15 -5.83 -2.80 14.19
CA GLY A 15 -5.36 -2.02 13.05
C GLY A 15 -4.76 -2.92 11.96
N ILE A 16 -4.87 -2.55 10.68
CA ILE A 16 -4.36 -3.35 9.56
C ILE A 16 -3.39 -2.54 8.72
N THR A 17 -2.15 -3.03 8.58
CA THR A 17 -1.23 -2.52 7.56
C THR A 17 -1.67 -3.02 6.18
N LEU A 18 -1.99 -2.10 5.27
CA LEU A 18 -2.48 -2.43 3.93
C LEU A 18 -1.42 -2.14 2.85
N LEU A 19 -1.40 -2.99 1.83
CA LEU A 19 -0.86 -2.69 0.51
C LEU A 19 -2.05 -2.60 -0.43
N GLU A 20 -2.30 -1.41 -0.97
CA GLU A 20 -3.38 -1.14 -1.91
C GLU A 20 -2.81 -1.21 -3.33
N ILE A 21 -3.45 -1.94 -4.24
CA ILE A 21 -2.98 -2.10 -5.64
C ILE A 21 -4.15 -1.93 -6.60
N SER A 22 -4.01 -1.00 -7.53
CA SER A 22 -4.91 -0.75 -8.65
C SER A 22 -4.25 -1.17 -9.97
N VAL A 23 -4.78 -2.24 -10.58
CA VAL A 23 -4.25 -2.84 -11.81
C VAL A 23 -5.07 -2.39 -13.03
N ARG A 24 -4.40 -2.16 -14.18
CA ARG A 24 -5.05 -1.77 -15.46
C ARG A 24 -5.89 -0.49 -15.32
N THR A 25 -5.28 0.57 -14.81
CA THR A 25 -5.92 1.89 -14.76
C THR A 25 -6.09 2.49 -16.16
N HIS A 26 -6.77 3.64 -16.26
CA HIS A 26 -7.17 4.27 -17.53
C HIS A 26 -5.99 4.55 -18.49
N ASP A 27 -4.78 4.67 -17.95
CA ASP A 27 -3.52 4.91 -18.64
C ASP A 27 -2.66 3.65 -18.82
N ASN A 28 -3.21 2.46 -18.59
CA ASN A 28 -2.52 1.16 -18.61
C ASN A 28 -1.39 1.02 -17.56
N ASN A 29 -1.31 1.91 -16.57
CA ASN A 29 -0.39 1.77 -15.46
C ASN A 29 -0.96 0.87 -14.35
N ILE A 30 -0.09 0.56 -13.38
CA ILE A 30 -0.45 -0.05 -12.11
C ILE A 30 -0.05 0.93 -11.03
N TYR A 31 -1.01 1.25 -10.16
CA TYR A 31 -0.80 2.14 -9.03
C TYR A 31 -0.86 1.36 -7.73
N TYR A 32 -0.05 1.74 -6.76
CA TYR A 32 0.02 1.08 -5.47
C TYR A 32 0.54 2.02 -4.39
N ASP A 33 0.20 1.70 -3.15
CA ASP A 33 0.64 2.42 -1.97
C ASP A 33 0.57 1.51 -0.73
N LEU A 34 1.20 1.97 0.35
CA LEU A 34 0.98 1.41 1.68
C LEU A 34 0.03 2.32 2.45
N SER A 35 -0.84 1.74 3.26
CA SER A 35 -1.76 2.48 4.12
C SER A 35 -1.76 1.94 5.54
N VAL A 36 -1.74 2.86 6.50
CA VAL A 36 -1.96 2.60 7.94
C VAL A 36 -3.10 3.44 8.49
N ILE A 37 -3.95 3.98 7.60
CA ILE A 37 -5.17 4.73 7.97
C ILE A 37 -6.08 3.84 8.84
N ASP A 38 -6.20 2.57 8.46
CA ASP A 38 -6.97 1.56 9.20
C ASP A 38 -6.17 0.93 10.34
N GLY A 39 -5.06 1.55 10.75
CA GLY A 39 -4.17 1.13 11.82
C GLY A 39 -2.95 0.32 11.33
N PHE A 40 -2.24 -0.32 12.27
CA PHE A 40 -0.98 -1.01 12.00
C PHE A 40 -0.88 -2.28 12.84
N ASN A 41 -0.50 -3.40 12.22
CA ASN A 41 -0.33 -4.69 12.92
C ASN A 41 0.91 -5.49 12.50
N VAL A 42 1.42 -5.30 11.28
CA VAL A 42 2.56 -6.03 10.75
C VAL A 42 3.50 -5.08 10.01
N LEU A 43 4.80 -5.31 10.15
CA LEU A 43 5.79 -4.61 9.35
C LEU A 43 5.66 -5.09 7.90
N MET A 44 5.53 -4.16 6.96
CA MET A 44 5.42 -4.49 5.54
C MET A 44 6.49 -3.77 4.74
N LYS A 45 7.13 -4.49 3.83
CA LYS A 45 8.09 -3.95 2.85
C LYS A 45 7.66 -4.39 1.45
N VAL A 46 7.67 -3.46 0.51
CA VAL A 46 7.30 -3.71 -0.89
C VAL A 46 8.46 -3.32 -1.78
N TYR A 47 8.88 -4.26 -2.62
CA TYR A 47 9.87 -4.03 -3.67
C TYR A 47 9.22 -4.21 -5.02
N VAL A 48 9.52 -3.30 -5.94
CA VAL A 48 9.08 -3.36 -7.33
C VAL A 48 10.31 -3.44 -8.24
N PRO A 49 10.27 -4.18 -9.37
CA PRO A 49 11.42 -4.34 -10.25
C PRO A 49 12.00 -3.05 -10.85
N ASP A 50 11.29 -1.93 -10.81
CA ASP A 50 11.82 -0.62 -11.20
C ASP A 50 12.80 -0.03 -10.17
N GLY A 51 13.03 -0.73 -9.05
CA GLY A 51 13.89 -0.28 -7.96
C GLY A 51 13.15 0.48 -6.87
N THR A 52 11.84 0.69 -7.00
CA THR A 52 11.03 1.31 -5.95
C THR A 52 10.97 0.39 -4.74
N TYR A 53 11.16 1.01 -3.57
CA TYR A 53 11.13 0.35 -2.27
C TYR A 53 10.36 1.22 -1.27
N ILE A 54 9.25 0.70 -0.76
CA ILE A 54 8.41 1.38 0.24
C ILE A 54 8.17 0.47 1.45
N LYS A 55 7.97 1.07 2.61
CA LYS A 55 7.87 0.33 3.87
C LYS A 55 6.91 0.97 4.88
N ALA A 56 6.16 0.10 5.56
CA ALA A 56 5.37 0.42 6.72
C ALA A 56 6.01 -0.27 7.93
N LEU A 57 6.88 0.44 8.65
CA LEU A 57 7.60 -0.13 9.81
C LEU A 57 7.01 0.26 11.17
N HIS A 58 6.01 1.12 11.19
CA HIS A 58 5.29 1.56 12.40
C HIS A 58 3.99 2.24 12.01
N SER A 59 3.12 2.52 13.00
CA SER A 59 1.82 3.17 12.82
C SER A 59 1.85 4.61 12.28
N ARG A 60 3.05 5.17 12.06
CA ARG A 60 3.26 6.51 11.51
C ARG A 60 4.28 6.50 10.37
N ALA A 61 4.35 5.39 9.63
CA ALA A 61 5.38 5.18 8.63
C ALA A 61 5.32 6.27 7.54
N PRO A 62 6.48 6.86 7.17
CA PRO A 62 6.52 7.98 6.23
C PRO A 62 6.16 7.59 4.80
N ASP A 63 6.34 6.32 4.43
CA ASP A 63 6.04 5.81 3.09
C ASP A 63 4.60 5.30 2.97
N ALA A 64 3.78 5.45 4.01
CA ALA A 64 2.39 5.00 4.04
C ALA A 64 1.42 6.16 4.22
N TYR A 65 0.21 6.00 3.71
CA TYR A 65 -0.92 6.86 4.00
C TYR A 65 -1.20 6.88 5.51
N LEU A 66 -1.14 8.07 6.10
CA LEU A 66 -1.59 8.35 7.47
C LEU A 66 -2.98 8.98 7.50
N TYR A 67 -3.39 9.60 6.40
CA TYR A 67 -4.68 10.26 6.22
C TYR A 67 -5.04 10.28 4.72
N PRO A 68 -6.33 10.26 4.34
CA PRO A 68 -6.75 9.94 2.98
C PRO A 68 -6.36 10.91 1.87
N THR A 69 -5.88 12.11 2.21
CA THR A 69 -5.61 13.19 1.23
C THR A 69 -4.12 13.37 0.94
N ASP A 70 -3.27 12.43 1.38
CA ASP A 70 -1.83 12.46 1.13
C ASP A 70 -1.46 11.73 -0.17
N ASP A 71 -1.85 12.28 -1.31
CA ASP A 71 -1.60 11.65 -2.62
C ASP A 71 -0.10 11.52 -2.97
N SER A 72 0.81 12.05 -2.14
CA SER A 72 2.25 11.85 -2.28
C SER A 72 2.69 10.39 -2.05
N LYS A 73 1.82 9.54 -1.51
CA LYS A 73 2.09 8.12 -1.24
C LYS A 73 1.77 7.20 -2.41
N ILE A 74 1.16 7.71 -3.48
CA ILE A 74 0.83 6.91 -4.65
C ILE A 74 2.10 6.65 -5.45
N HIS A 75 2.38 5.38 -5.73
CA HIS A 75 3.43 4.94 -6.63
C HIS A 75 2.81 4.35 -7.90
N GLY A 76 3.42 4.62 -9.05
CA GLY A 76 3.01 4.08 -10.34
C GLY A 76 4.12 3.23 -10.95
N THR A 77 3.77 2.12 -11.58
CA THR A 77 4.70 1.29 -12.35
C THR A 77 4.05 0.76 -13.62
N SER A 78 4.86 0.64 -14.68
CA SER A 78 4.49 -0.01 -15.95
C SER A 78 4.97 -1.48 -16.02
N ASN A 79 5.66 -1.98 -14.99
CA ASN A 79 6.36 -3.26 -14.99
C ASN A 79 5.47 -4.46 -14.64
N ASP A 80 4.58 -4.88 -15.54
CA ASP A 80 3.80 -6.14 -15.50
C ASP A 80 3.04 -6.46 -14.17
N GLY A 81 3.04 -5.57 -13.19
CA GLY A 81 2.46 -5.77 -11.86
C GLY A 81 3.22 -6.73 -10.95
N LYS A 82 4.56 -6.79 -11.04
CA LYS A 82 5.37 -7.63 -10.16
C LYS A 82 5.70 -6.90 -8.86
N PHE A 83 5.34 -7.52 -7.73
CA PHE A 83 5.61 -7.04 -6.38
C PHE A 83 6.27 -8.14 -5.56
N VAL A 84 7.29 -7.79 -4.78
CA VAL A 84 7.79 -8.62 -3.69
C VAL A 84 7.35 -7.97 -2.39
N VAL A 85 6.48 -8.67 -1.65
CA VAL A 85 5.93 -8.21 -0.38
C VAL A 85 6.52 -9.05 0.74
N VAL A 86 7.15 -8.39 1.71
CA VAL A 86 7.76 -9.03 2.88
C VAL A 86 7.01 -8.58 4.12
N PHE A 87 6.54 -9.55 4.91
CA PHE A 87 5.93 -9.34 6.22
C PHE A 87 6.94 -9.70 7.31
N GLU A 88 7.17 -8.79 8.25
CA GLU A 88 8.05 -9.02 9.41
C GLU A 88 7.24 -8.84 10.71
N ARG A 89 7.52 -9.66 11.71
CA ARG A 89 6.95 -9.59 13.06
C ARG A 89 7.97 -9.05 14.05
#